data_AF-A0A7J7XZI9-F1
#
_entry.id   AF-A0A7J7XZI9-F1
#
_cell.length_a   1.000
_cell.length_b   1.000
_cell.length_c   1.000
_cell.angle_alpha   90.00
_cell.angle_beta   90.00
_cell.angle_gamma   90.00
#
_symmetry.space_group_name_H-M   'P 1'
#
loop_
_entity.id
_entity.type
_entity.pdbx_description
1 polymer ?
#
loop_
_entity_poly.entity_id
_entity_poly.type
_entity_poly.pdbx_seq_one_letter_code
_entity_poly.pdbx_strand_id
1 'polypeptide(L)'
;MVRYHEGGRFCEKDEDWDRESAIFHLEHAADLGELEAIVGLGLLYSQLPHHILADVALKETEENKTKGFDYLLKAAGAGDRQSMILVARAFDTGQNLSPDRSRDWPEALHWYSTALEKTDCDEGGEYDGVHDEPRYTLLAREAEMLSVGGFRLQKDPQRSGDLYTQAAEAAMEALKGRLANQYYQKAEEAWAQMEE
;
A
#
# COMPACT_ATOMS: atom_id res chain seq x y z
N MET A 1 -20.13 -15.01 -7.35
CA MET A 1 -20.05 -15.68 -8.66
C MET A 1 -18.63 -16.09 -8.99
N VAL A 2 -17.63 -15.21 -8.84
CA VAL A 2 -16.20 -15.47 -9.11
C VAL A 2 -15.68 -16.79 -8.52
N ARG A 3 -15.86 -17.02 -7.21
CA ARG A 3 -15.44 -18.28 -6.55
C ARG A 3 -16.10 -19.56 -7.12
N TYR A 4 -17.27 -19.44 -7.75
CA TYR A 4 -17.92 -20.59 -8.40
C TYR A 4 -17.29 -20.92 -9.75
N HIS A 5 -16.77 -19.92 -10.48
CA HIS A 5 -15.97 -20.15 -11.68
C HIS A 5 -14.64 -20.81 -11.32
N GLU A 6 -13.94 -20.26 -10.31
CA GLU A 6 -12.67 -20.81 -9.82
C GLU A 6 -12.82 -22.27 -9.33
N GLY A 7 -13.94 -22.59 -8.68
CA GLY A 7 -14.29 -23.96 -8.29
C GLY A 7 -14.79 -24.87 -9.44
N GLY A 8 -14.73 -24.43 -10.70
CA GLY A 8 -15.12 -25.23 -11.85
C GLY A 8 -16.62 -25.57 -11.93
N ARG A 9 -17.49 -24.81 -11.26
CA ARG A 9 -18.93 -25.15 -11.17
C ARG A 9 -19.67 -25.04 -12.51
N PHE A 10 -19.14 -24.26 -13.45
CA PHE A 10 -19.77 -23.94 -14.73
C PHE A 10 -19.06 -24.55 -15.94
N CYS A 11 -18.04 -25.39 -15.73
CA CYS A 11 -17.33 -26.08 -16.81
C CYS A 11 -17.68 -27.58 -16.85
N GLU A 12 -17.53 -28.20 -18.02
CA GLU A 12 -17.64 -29.65 -18.11
C GLU A 12 -16.46 -30.32 -17.38
N LYS A 13 -16.62 -31.61 -17.08
CA LYS A 13 -15.57 -32.37 -16.42
C LYS A 13 -14.35 -32.43 -17.36
N ASP A 14 -13.18 -32.13 -16.81
CA ASP A 14 -11.88 -32.13 -17.50
C ASP A 14 -11.65 -30.95 -18.48
N GLU A 15 -12.52 -29.93 -18.47
CA GLU A 15 -12.29 -28.65 -19.16
C GLU A 15 -11.70 -27.59 -18.23
N ASP A 16 -10.94 -26.65 -18.81
CA ASP A 16 -10.50 -25.45 -18.09
C ASP A 16 -11.72 -24.57 -17.75
N TRP A 17 -11.76 -24.04 -16.53
CA TRP A 17 -12.83 -23.14 -16.13
C TRP A 17 -12.70 -21.77 -16.81
N ASP A 18 -13.84 -21.13 -17.06
CA ASP A 18 -13.92 -19.85 -17.77
C ASP A 18 -13.39 -18.69 -16.91
N ARG A 19 -12.12 -18.34 -17.15
CA ARG A 19 -11.41 -17.24 -16.49
C ARG A 19 -11.94 -15.88 -16.90
N GLU A 20 -12.37 -15.72 -18.15
CA GLU A 20 -12.86 -14.45 -18.68
C GLU A 20 -14.17 -14.07 -18.00
N SER A 21 -15.11 -15.01 -17.86
CA SER A 21 -16.36 -14.78 -17.11
C SER A 21 -16.11 -14.49 -15.63
N ALA A 22 -15.10 -15.13 -15.02
CA ALA A 22 -14.78 -14.87 -13.62
C ALA A 22 -14.24 -13.46 -13.40
N ILE A 23 -13.35 -12.98 -14.27
CA ILE A 23 -12.84 -11.60 -14.24
C ILE A 23 -14.00 -10.63 -14.48
N PHE A 24 -14.83 -10.87 -15.49
CA PHE A 24 -16.00 -10.04 -15.79
C PHE A 24 -16.93 -9.88 -14.57
N HIS A 25 -17.22 -10.97 -13.87
CA HIS A 25 -18.05 -10.92 -12.67
C HIS A 25 -17.36 -10.24 -11.47
N LEU A 26 -16.03 -10.31 -11.39
CA LEU A 26 -15.26 -9.60 -10.38
C LEU A 26 -15.26 -8.09 -10.65
N GLU A 27 -15.06 -7.68 -11.90
CA GLU A 27 -15.17 -6.29 -12.36
C GLU A 27 -16.55 -5.73 -12.06
N HIS A 28 -17.61 -6.48 -12.37
CA HIS A 28 -18.98 -6.05 -12.06
C HIS A 28 -19.23 -5.88 -10.56
N ALA A 29 -18.67 -6.76 -9.71
CA ALA A 29 -18.77 -6.60 -8.26
C ALA A 29 -18.02 -5.34 -7.78
N ALA A 30 -16.85 -5.06 -8.34
CA ALA A 30 -16.09 -3.86 -8.02
C ALA A 30 -16.78 -2.57 -8.49
N ASP A 31 -17.51 -2.60 -9.61
CA ASP A 31 -18.35 -1.50 -10.10
C ASP A 31 -19.51 -1.20 -9.15
N LEU A 32 -20.04 -2.24 -8.49
CA LEU A 32 -21.07 -2.12 -7.45
C LEU A 32 -20.50 -1.67 -6.09
N GLY A 33 -19.19 -1.44 -5.98
CA GLY A 33 -18.54 -0.93 -4.77
C GLY A 33 -18.15 -2.00 -3.75
N GLU A 34 -18.13 -3.28 -4.14
CA GLU A 34 -17.69 -4.36 -3.26
C GLU A 34 -16.15 -4.26 -3.05
N LEU A 35 -15.73 -4.06 -1.80
CA LEU A 35 -14.34 -3.73 -1.46
C LEU A 35 -13.38 -4.89 -1.75
N GLU A 36 -13.75 -6.14 -1.45
CA GLU A 36 -12.91 -7.31 -1.68
C GLU A 36 -12.61 -7.47 -3.19
N ALA A 37 -13.57 -7.18 -4.05
CA ALA A 37 -13.44 -7.19 -5.50
C ALA A 37 -12.57 -6.05 -6.02
N ILE A 38 -12.73 -4.83 -5.49
CA ILE A 38 -11.88 -3.68 -5.84
C ILE A 38 -10.42 -3.99 -5.48
N VAL A 39 -10.17 -4.46 -4.26
CA VAL A 39 -8.83 -4.85 -3.80
C VAL A 39 -8.28 -6.00 -4.66
N GLY A 40 -9.08 -7.05 -4.87
CA GLY A 40 -8.68 -8.22 -5.66
C GLY A 40 -8.27 -7.86 -7.09
N LEU A 41 -9.04 -7.00 -7.77
CA LEU A 41 -8.69 -6.52 -9.12
C LEU A 41 -7.45 -5.64 -9.11
N GLY A 42 -7.30 -4.75 -8.12
CA GLY A 42 -6.13 -3.91 -7.98
C GLY A 42 -4.85 -4.74 -7.85
N LEU A 43 -4.88 -5.78 -7.03
CA LEU A 43 -3.75 -6.70 -6.86
C LEU A 43 -3.50 -7.55 -8.13
N LEU A 44 -4.56 -8.13 -8.73
CA LEU A 44 -4.48 -8.95 -9.94
C LEU A 44 -3.88 -8.17 -11.12
N TYR A 45 -4.42 -6.99 -11.42
CA TYR A 45 -3.93 -6.16 -12.53
C TYR A 45 -2.52 -5.61 -12.26
N SER A 46 -2.16 -5.38 -10.99
CA SER A 46 -0.81 -4.94 -10.59
C SER A 46 0.21 -6.07 -10.42
N GLN A 47 -0.17 -7.33 -10.71
CA GLN A 47 0.70 -8.51 -10.53
C GLN A 47 1.23 -8.67 -9.09
N LEU A 48 0.45 -8.22 -8.11
CA LEU A 48 0.75 -8.36 -6.69
C LEU A 48 0.11 -9.64 -6.14
N PRO A 49 0.62 -10.22 -5.04
CA PRO A 49 -0.03 -11.39 -4.43
C PRO A 49 -1.50 -11.11 -4.10
N HIS A 50 -2.40 -12.00 -4.54
CA HIS A 50 -3.84 -11.92 -4.32
C HIS A 50 -4.44 -13.29 -4.00
N HIS A 51 -5.52 -13.30 -3.22
CA HIS A 51 -6.24 -14.53 -2.83
C HIS A 51 -7.46 -14.85 -3.72
N ILE A 52 -8.03 -13.84 -4.39
CA ILE A 52 -9.09 -14.04 -5.37
C ILE A 52 -8.45 -14.35 -6.73
N LEU A 53 -8.89 -15.41 -7.40
CA LEU A 53 -8.35 -15.84 -8.69
C LEU A 53 -6.84 -16.09 -8.63
N ALA A 54 -6.35 -16.73 -7.57
CA ALA A 54 -4.92 -16.84 -7.25
C ALA A 54 -4.07 -17.51 -8.37
N ASP A 55 -4.70 -18.38 -9.17
CA ASP A 55 -4.06 -19.07 -10.30
C ASP A 55 -4.14 -18.30 -11.64
N VAL A 56 -4.74 -17.10 -11.63
CA VAL A 56 -4.88 -16.25 -12.82
C VAL A 56 -3.77 -15.20 -12.85
N ALA A 57 -3.03 -15.16 -13.96
CA ALA A 57 -2.07 -14.10 -14.26
C ALA A 57 -2.50 -13.35 -15.53
N LEU A 58 -2.65 -12.03 -15.41
CA LEU A 58 -2.92 -11.16 -16.54
C LEU A 58 -1.62 -10.72 -17.21
N LYS A 59 -1.70 -10.41 -18.51
CA LYS A 59 -0.54 -9.84 -19.24
C LYS A 59 -0.23 -8.46 -18.71
N GLU A 60 1.04 -8.19 -18.48
CA GLU A 60 1.52 -6.86 -18.11
C GLU A 60 1.47 -5.92 -19.33
N THR A 61 0.39 -5.17 -19.45
CA THR A 61 0.19 -4.13 -20.49
C THR A 61 0.03 -2.78 -19.81
N GLU A 62 0.29 -1.69 -20.53
CA GLU A 62 0.11 -0.34 -19.98
C GLU A 62 -1.33 -0.09 -19.53
N GLU A 63 -2.32 -0.61 -20.26
CA GLU A 63 -3.74 -0.56 -19.86
C GLU A 63 -3.98 -1.30 -18.53
N ASN A 64 -3.42 -2.50 -18.38
CA ASN A 64 -3.57 -3.28 -17.16
C ASN A 64 -2.86 -2.63 -15.97
N LYS A 65 -1.70 -2.00 -16.17
CA LYS A 65 -1.02 -1.22 -15.12
C LYS A 65 -1.89 -0.05 -14.66
N THR A 66 -2.50 0.69 -15.59
CA THR A 66 -3.42 1.77 -15.26
C THR A 66 -4.63 1.26 -14.49
N LYS A 67 -5.27 0.18 -14.97
CA LYS A 67 -6.40 -0.46 -14.25
C LYS A 67 -6.00 -0.89 -12.84
N GLY A 68 -4.87 -1.57 -12.68
CA GLY A 68 -4.38 -2.04 -11.39
C GLY A 68 -4.18 -0.90 -10.40
N PHE A 69 -3.51 0.16 -10.83
CA PHE A 69 -3.31 1.35 -10.01
C PHE A 69 -4.63 2.05 -9.66
N ASP A 70 -5.54 2.22 -10.61
CA ASP A 70 -6.83 2.87 -10.39
C ASP A 70 -7.73 2.09 -9.41
N TYR A 71 -7.73 0.75 -9.49
CA TYR A 71 -8.42 -0.08 -8.50
C TYR A 71 -7.79 0.02 -7.10
N LEU A 72 -6.46 0.00 -7.00
CA LEU A 72 -5.78 0.21 -5.71
C LEU A 72 -6.09 1.59 -5.12
N LEU A 73 -6.11 2.64 -5.96
CA LEU A 73 -6.48 3.99 -5.54
C LEU A 73 -7.94 4.06 -5.07
N LYS A 74 -8.86 3.36 -5.77
CA LYS A 74 -10.27 3.24 -5.37
C LYS A 74 -10.42 2.52 -4.02
N ALA A 75 -9.68 1.43 -3.79
CA ALA A 75 -9.67 0.71 -2.52
C ALA A 75 -9.10 1.56 -1.38
N ALA A 76 -7.99 2.26 -1.63
CA ALA A 76 -7.39 3.19 -0.67
C ALA A 76 -8.39 4.30 -0.27
N GLY A 77 -9.07 4.90 -1.24
CA GLY A 77 -10.13 5.89 -1.00
C GLY A 77 -11.36 5.33 -0.27
N ALA A 78 -11.60 4.02 -0.37
CA ALA A 78 -12.66 3.31 0.35
C ALA A 78 -12.26 2.92 1.79
N GLY A 79 -11.02 3.19 2.21
CA GLY A 79 -10.56 2.93 3.57
C GLY A 79 -9.69 1.68 3.74
N ASP A 80 -9.37 0.96 2.67
CA ASP A 80 -8.49 -0.21 2.76
C ASP A 80 -7.04 0.20 3.04
N ARG A 81 -6.57 -0.06 4.26
CA ARG A 81 -5.24 0.35 4.74
C ARG A 81 -4.12 -0.21 3.86
N GLN A 82 -4.21 -1.47 3.46
CA GLN A 82 -3.16 -2.10 2.67
C GLN A 82 -3.05 -1.45 1.29
N SER A 83 -4.18 -1.14 0.66
CA SER A 83 -4.21 -0.40 -0.60
C SER A 83 -3.66 1.02 -0.45
N MET A 84 -3.91 1.72 0.67
CA MET A 84 -3.27 3.02 0.95
C MET A 84 -1.74 2.90 0.95
N ILE A 85 -1.19 1.88 1.61
CA ILE A 85 0.26 1.63 1.65
C ILE A 85 0.81 1.31 0.26
N LEU A 86 0.10 0.49 -0.54
CA LEU A 86 0.50 0.17 -1.91
C LEU A 86 0.51 1.41 -2.82
N VAL A 87 -0.52 2.25 -2.73
CA VAL A 87 -0.61 3.52 -3.46
C VAL A 87 0.51 4.48 -3.02
N ALA A 88 0.76 4.59 -1.71
CA ALA A 88 1.85 5.41 -1.17
C ALA A 88 3.22 4.97 -1.72
N ARG A 89 3.51 3.66 -1.70
CA ARG A 89 4.74 3.07 -2.25
C ARG A 89 4.87 3.29 -3.75
N ALA A 90 3.77 3.25 -4.49
CA ALA A 90 3.79 3.51 -5.92
C ALA A 90 4.16 4.96 -6.24
N PHE A 91 3.59 5.93 -5.52
CA PHE A 91 4.01 7.34 -5.66
C PHE A 91 5.43 7.59 -5.13
N ASP A 92 5.85 6.89 -4.09
CA ASP A 92 7.20 7.01 -3.52
C ASP A 92 8.27 6.47 -4.47
N THR A 93 8.13 5.23 -4.93
CA THR A 93 9.18 4.50 -5.66
C THR A 93 9.02 4.59 -7.18
N GLY A 94 7.80 4.84 -7.67
CA GLY A 94 7.41 4.71 -9.08
C GLY A 94 7.13 3.28 -9.53
N GLN A 95 7.32 2.27 -8.66
CA GLN A 95 6.99 0.89 -8.96
C GLN A 95 5.48 0.68 -8.83
N ASN A 96 4.86 -0.05 -9.76
CA ASN A 96 3.40 -0.23 -9.83
C ASN A 96 2.60 1.07 -9.92
N LEU A 97 3.26 2.18 -10.29
CA LEU A 97 2.60 3.44 -10.58
C LEU A 97 2.05 3.39 -12.01
N SER A 98 0.85 3.93 -12.22
CA SER A 98 0.27 4.02 -13.55
C SER A 98 1.21 4.77 -14.52
N PRO A 99 1.38 4.31 -15.77
CA PRO A 99 2.33 4.90 -16.73
C PRO A 99 2.10 6.37 -17.09
N ASP A 100 0.87 6.86 -16.93
CA ASP A 100 0.49 8.27 -17.14
C ASP A 100 0.81 9.16 -15.93
N ARG A 101 1.32 8.58 -14.84
CA ARG A 101 1.66 9.27 -13.59
C ARG A 101 3.17 9.28 -13.37
N SER A 102 3.60 10.15 -12.46
CA SER A 102 5.00 10.26 -12.05
C SER A 102 5.09 10.30 -10.53
N ARG A 103 6.27 9.98 -10.00
CA ARG A 103 6.54 9.99 -8.56
C ARG A 103 6.15 11.34 -7.95
N ASP A 104 5.48 11.27 -6.81
CA ASP A 104 4.87 12.42 -6.13
C ASP A 104 4.96 12.19 -4.62
N TRP A 105 5.97 12.78 -3.99
CA TRP A 105 6.21 12.57 -2.57
C TRP A 105 5.14 13.21 -1.67
N PRO A 106 4.56 14.37 -2.00
CA PRO A 106 3.35 14.85 -1.32
C PRO A 106 2.18 13.85 -1.31
N GLU A 107 1.87 13.22 -2.45
CA GLU A 107 0.83 12.17 -2.52
C GLU A 107 1.22 10.94 -1.70
N ALA A 108 2.47 10.47 -1.81
CA ALA A 108 2.95 9.34 -1.02
C ALA A 108 2.85 9.61 0.49
N LEU A 109 3.25 10.79 0.96
CA LEU A 109 3.09 11.21 2.36
C LEU A 109 1.63 11.23 2.78
N HIS A 110 0.74 11.76 1.94
CA HIS A 110 -0.70 11.78 2.25
C HIS A 110 -1.24 10.37 2.51
N TRP A 111 -0.92 9.42 1.63
CA TRP A 111 -1.40 8.04 1.76
C TRP A 111 -0.72 7.28 2.91
N TYR A 112 0.58 7.48 3.16
CA TYR A 112 1.25 6.92 4.34
C TYR A 112 0.65 7.44 5.65
N SER A 113 0.41 8.75 5.76
CA SER A 113 -0.16 9.36 6.95
C SER A 113 -1.58 8.87 7.18
N THR A 114 -2.38 8.78 6.12
CA THR A 114 -3.74 8.23 6.20
C THR A 114 -3.74 6.76 6.66
N ALA A 115 -2.79 5.95 6.19
CA ALA A 115 -2.64 4.56 6.62
C ALA A 115 -2.23 4.43 8.10
N LEU A 116 -1.37 5.34 8.58
CA LEU A 116 -0.96 5.43 9.98
C LEU A 116 -2.14 5.82 10.90
N GLU A 117 -2.95 6.81 10.50
CA GLU A 117 -4.15 7.22 11.24
C GLU A 117 -5.19 6.09 11.37
N LYS A 118 -5.28 5.23 10.34
CA LYS A 118 -6.21 4.08 10.36
C LYS A 118 -5.78 2.96 11.31
N THR A 119 -4.48 2.78 11.56
CA THR A 119 -3.98 1.81 12.54
C THR A 119 -4.43 2.14 13.96
N ASP A 120 -4.53 3.43 14.27
CA ASP A 120 -4.83 3.90 15.63
C ASP A 120 -6.34 3.81 15.96
N CYS A 121 -7.19 3.54 14.96
CA CYS A 121 -8.63 3.41 15.13
C CYS A 121 -9.07 1.99 15.48
N ASP A 122 -8.16 1.00 15.45
CA ASP A 122 -8.47 -0.37 15.84
C ASP A 122 -8.22 -0.58 17.35
N GLU A 123 -9.00 0.15 18.16
CA GLU A 123 -9.22 -0.11 19.59
C GLU A 123 -9.88 -1.51 19.86
N GLY A 124 -9.86 -2.40 18.86
CA GLY A 124 -10.52 -3.69 18.81
C GLY A 124 -9.59 -4.90 18.73
N GLY A 125 -8.29 -4.78 18.97
CA GLY A 125 -7.44 -5.91 19.41
C GLY A 125 -7.38 -7.17 18.52
N GLU A 126 -7.72 -7.10 17.24
CA GLU A 126 -7.57 -8.23 16.32
C GLU A 126 -6.22 -8.12 15.59
N TYR A 127 -5.17 -8.47 16.31
CA TYR A 127 -3.81 -8.59 15.77
C TYR A 127 -3.75 -9.74 14.76
N ASP A 128 -3.98 -9.47 13.47
CA ASP A 128 -3.61 -10.37 12.39
C ASP A 128 -2.09 -10.26 12.15
N GLY A 129 -1.33 -11.08 12.89
CA GLY A 129 0.13 -11.02 12.99
C GLY A 129 0.93 -11.38 11.74
N VAL A 130 0.33 -11.36 10.54
CA VAL A 130 0.99 -11.90 9.33
C VAL A 130 1.18 -10.86 8.21
N HIS A 131 0.40 -9.77 8.15
CA HIS A 131 0.38 -8.94 6.95
C HIS A 131 0.52 -7.42 7.13
N ASP A 132 0.61 -6.91 8.36
CA ASP A 132 0.61 -5.47 8.57
C ASP A 132 2.02 -4.86 8.56
N GLU A 133 2.27 -3.91 7.65
CA GLU A 133 3.50 -3.13 7.66
C GLU A 133 3.59 -2.34 8.99
N PRO A 134 4.69 -2.51 9.77
CA PRO A 134 4.75 -1.95 11.11
C PRO A 134 4.73 -0.42 11.12
N ARG A 135 4.07 0.18 12.12
CA ARG A 135 3.98 1.65 12.29
C ARG A 135 5.33 2.36 12.18
N TYR A 136 6.37 1.82 12.82
CA TYR A 136 7.71 2.43 12.82
C TYR A 136 8.38 2.47 11.43
N THR A 137 8.06 1.56 10.51
CA THR A 137 8.65 1.58 9.16
C THR A 137 8.03 2.67 8.31
N LEU A 138 6.72 2.87 8.41
CA LEU A 138 6.01 3.93 7.72
C LEU A 138 6.46 5.31 8.20
N LEU A 139 6.49 5.52 9.53
CA LEU A 139 6.97 6.78 10.13
C LEU A 139 8.41 7.10 9.71
N ALA A 140 9.30 6.11 9.75
CA ALA A 140 10.69 6.30 9.33
C ALA A 140 10.82 6.63 7.84
N ARG A 141 9.91 6.11 6.99
CA ARG A 141 9.91 6.42 5.56
C ARG A 141 9.41 7.83 5.30
N GLU A 142 8.34 8.28 5.95
CA GLU A 142 7.87 9.66 5.88
C GLU A 142 8.95 10.66 6.34
N ALA A 143 9.62 10.34 7.45
CA ALA A 143 10.73 11.12 7.98
C ALA A 143 11.87 11.24 6.96
N GLU A 144 12.22 10.14 6.27
CA GLU A 144 13.25 10.13 5.25
C GLU A 144 12.90 11.02 4.05
N MET A 145 11.65 10.94 3.58
CA MET A 145 11.16 11.77 2.48
C MET A 145 11.25 13.26 2.82
N LEU A 146 10.89 13.64 4.05
CA LEU A 146 10.97 15.03 4.54
C LEU A 146 12.42 15.50 4.79
N SER A 147 13.32 14.60 5.18
CA SER A 147 14.76 14.93 5.32
C SER A 147 15.40 15.21 3.96
N VAL A 148 15.15 14.35 2.98
CA VAL A 148 15.80 14.40 1.66
C VAL A 148 15.13 15.42 0.74
N GLY A 149 13.80 15.55 0.78
CA GLY A 149 13.04 16.35 -0.19
C GLY A 149 13.20 15.90 -1.65
N GLY A 150 12.40 16.44 -2.55
CA GLY A 150 12.37 16.02 -3.96
C GLY A 150 11.00 15.52 -4.39
N PHE A 151 10.85 15.22 -5.69
CA PHE A 151 9.55 14.80 -6.27
C PHE A 151 8.39 15.70 -5.83
N ARG A 152 8.61 17.03 -5.90
CA ARG A 152 7.71 18.11 -5.46
C ARG A 152 7.57 18.32 -3.94
N LEU A 153 8.24 17.53 -3.11
CA LEU A 153 8.32 17.76 -1.68
C LEU A 153 9.48 18.71 -1.33
N GLN A 154 9.20 19.73 -0.52
CA GLN A 154 10.25 20.54 0.11
C GLN A 154 10.79 19.83 1.35
N LYS A 155 12.08 20.03 1.63
CA LYS A 155 12.68 19.51 2.86
C LYS A 155 12.03 20.16 4.08
N ASP A 156 11.77 19.35 5.09
CA ASP A 156 11.34 19.78 6.41
C ASP A 156 12.10 18.97 7.47
N PRO A 157 13.34 19.41 7.81
CA PRO A 157 14.18 18.70 8.76
C PRO A 157 13.57 18.63 10.17
N GLN A 158 12.78 19.66 10.55
CA GLN A 158 12.10 19.69 11.84
C GLN A 158 11.08 18.55 11.93
N ARG A 159 10.15 18.50 10.98
CA ARG A 159 9.12 17.45 10.95
C ARG A 159 9.73 16.07 10.74
N SER A 160 10.82 15.97 9.98
CA SER A 160 11.58 14.74 9.81
C SER A 160 12.13 14.21 11.15
N GLY A 161 12.78 15.06 11.94
CA GLY A 161 13.30 14.67 13.26
C GLY A 161 12.20 14.24 14.23
N ASP A 162 11.07 14.94 14.23
CA ASP A 162 9.89 14.57 15.04
C ASP A 162 9.34 13.19 14.65
N LEU A 163 9.23 12.91 13.35
CA LEU A 163 8.76 11.62 12.85
C LEU A 163 9.77 10.48 13.09
N TYR A 164 11.07 10.74 13.00
CA TYR A 164 12.09 9.76 13.37
C TYR A 164 12.05 9.42 14.86
N THR A 165 11.77 10.40 15.72
CA THR A 165 11.59 10.19 17.16
C THR A 165 10.37 9.28 17.40
N GLN A 166 9.23 9.58 16.77
CA GLN A 166 8.04 8.73 16.85
C GLN A 166 8.29 7.31 16.30
N ALA A 167 9.05 7.19 15.21
CA ALA A 167 9.45 5.89 14.66
C ALA A 167 10.35 5.11 15.64
N ALA A 168 11.26 5.80 16.34
CA ALA A 168 12.13 5.21 17.34
C ALA A 168 11.34 4.69 18.54
N GLU A 169 10.39 5.48 19.05
CA GLU A 169 9.49 5.11 20.15
C GLU A 169 8.64 3.88 19.77
N ALA A 170 7.97 3.91 18.61
CA ALA A 170 7.20 2.78 18.10
C ALA A 170 8.07 1.52 17.88
N ALA A 171 9.34 1.68 17.48
CA ALA A 171 10.29 0.58 17.38
C ALA A 171 10.71 0.03 18.76
N MET A 172 10.86 0.88 19.77
CA MET A 172 11.12 0.45 21.16
C MET A 172 9.96 -0.35 21.73
N GLU A 173 8.73 0.11 21.52
CA GLU A 173 7.49 -0.58 21.92
C GLU A 173 7.40 -1.97 21.27
N ALA A 174 7.80 -2.07 20.00
CA ALA A 174 7.91 -3.34 19.27
C ALA A 174 9.16 -4.18 19.63
N LEU A 175 9.90 -3.83 20.69
CA LEU A 175 11.13 -4.49 21.16
C LEU A 175 12.26 -4.53 20.11
N LYS A 176 12.29 -3.58 19.18
CA LYS A 176 13.31 -3.39 18.15
C LYS A 176 14.35 -2.35 18.57
N GLY A 177 14.93 -2.48 19.76
CA GLY A 177 15.81 -1.46 20.34
C GLY A 177 17.03 -1.05 19.49
N ARG A 178 17.58 -1.96 18.67
CA ARG A 178 18.65 -1.59 17.72
C ARG A 178 18.15 -0.64 16.64
N LEU A 179 16.95 -0.88 16.12
CA LEU A 179 16.32 -0.05 15.10
C LEU A 179 15.88 1.29 15.68
N ALA A 180 15.36 1.28 16.91
CA ALA A 180 15.04 2.50 17.63
C ALA A 180 16.26 3.42 17.80
N ASN A 181 17.40 2.88 18.25
CA ASN A 181 18.63 3.65 18.36
C ASN A 181 19.08 4.24 17.02
N GLN A 182 18.89 3.50 15.92
CA GLN A 182 19.18 4.01 14.58
C GLN A 182 18.26 5.18 14.20
N TYR A 183 16.97 5.12 14.54
CA TYR A 183 16.05 6.22 14.28
C TYR A 183 16.30 7.43 15.18
N TYR A 184 16.66 7.25 16.44
CA TYR A 184 17.10 8.36 17.30
C TYR A 184 18.34 9.05 16.72
N GLN A 185 19.32 8.30 16.22
CA GLN A 185 20.48 8.89 15.55
C GLN A 185 20.07 9.72 14.32
N LYS A 186 19.16 9.20 13.49
CA LYS A 186 18.63 9.94 12.34
C LYS A 186 17.84 11.19 12.73
N ALA A 187 17.12 11.17 13.87
CA ALA A 187 16.42 12.34 14.37
C ALA A 187 17.41 13.48 14.73
N GLU A 188 18.47 13.15 15.47
CA GLU A 188 19.54 14.10 15.80
C GLU A 188 20.24 14.64 14.54
N GLU A 189 20.51 13.79 13.55
CA GLU A 189 21.07 14.20 12.26
C GLU A 189 20.13 15.15 11.48
N ALA A 190 18.82 14.98 11.59
CA ALA A 190 17.84 15.85 10.95
C ALA A 190 17.77 17.22 11.65
N TRP A 191 17.80 17.27 12.98
CA TRP A 191 17.80 18.53 13.73
C TRP A 191 19.11 19.29 13.60
N ALA A 192 20.26 18.59 13.54
CA ALA A 192 21.55 19.23 13.30
C ALA A 192 21.58 20.01 11.98
N GLN A 193 20.87 19.56 10.95
CA GLN A 193 20.73 20.27 9.67
C GLN A 193 19.89 21.55 9.76
N MET A 194 19.18 21.79 10.87
CA MET A 194 18.47 23.06 11.12
C MET A 194 19.38 24.14 11.71
N GLU A 195 20.51 23.75 12.30
CA GLU A 195 21.45 24.65 12.96
C GLU A 195 22.49 25.25 11.99
N GLU A 196 22.55 24.75 10.74
CA GLU A 196 23.34 25.29 9.61
C GLU A 196 22.54 26.26 8.72
#